data_AF-A0A3M5U2V3-F1
#
_entry.id   AF-A0A3M5U2V3-F1
#
_cell.length_a   1.000
_cell.length_b   1.000
_cell.length_c   1.000
_cell.angle_alpha   90.00
_cell.angle_beta   90.00
_cell.angle_gamma   90.00
#
_symmetry.space_group_name_H-M   'P 1'
#
loop_
_entity.id
_entity.type
_entity.pdbx_description
1 polymer ?
#
loop_
_entity_poly.entity_id
_entity_poly.type
_entity_poly.pdbx_seq_one_letter_code
_entity_poly.pdbx_strand_id
1 'polypeptide(L)'
;MTDLSIALANLPDLFPVPTFGMNPQQLVWWDALTAGGVVNRQAYEQVPSYKVVADLYAEHTSQGRSVSRDKFLALKRAEQEFYRACATEHAGRYRASQQTVDAAVLLVIDAEGNTQPRAALLDAGVPAEDVARIAGKTGSRRKVKKALQKHAQHQNAQRMIQTTGKREYMRMGADTLSGSLEGIAVNMKTHARLTRLETAQALMAAELAELRAFRIATEQRLEVVEAGEHWHDIARRMRAAGDGPTAIATATGQPVNTVKSWVRRNLTA
;
A
#
# COMPACT_ATOMS: atom_id res chain seq x y z
N MET A 1 16.04 14.39 -78.14
CA MET A 1 16.58 14.06 -76.81
C MET A 1 17.04 15.34 -76.11
N THR A 2 16.10 16.21 -75.73
CA THR A 2 16.40 17.51 -75.13
C THR A 2 15.23 17.92 -74.24
N ASP A 3 15.08 17.28 -73.08
CA ASP A 3 14.07 17.77 -72.12
C ASP A 3 14.26 17.31 -70.66
N LEU A 4 14.98 16.21 -70.41
CA LEU A 4 15.22 15.78 -69.02
C LEU A 4 16.27 16.65 -68.29
N SER A 5 17.27 17.17 -69.01
CA SER A 5 18.30 18.04 -68.44
C SER A 5 17.76 19.42 -68.07
N ILE A 6 16.81 19.95 -68.85
CA ILE A 6 16.17 21.25 -68.59
C ILE A 6 15.15 21.12 -67.45
N ALA A 7 14.43 19.99 -67.38
CA ALA A 7 13.54 19.70 -66.25
C ALA A 7 14.28 19.51 -64.92
N LEU A 8 15.47 18.88 -64.94
CA LEU A 8 16.33 18.75 -63.76
C LEU A 8 16.95 20.09 -63.31
N ALA A 9 17.25 20.99 -64.25
CA ALA A 9 17.81 22.31 -63.94
C ALA A 9 16.78 23.30 -63.36
N ASN A 10 15.48 23.05 -63.57
CA ASN A 10 14.37 23.90 -63.12
C ASN A 10 13.61 23.33 -61.92
N LEU A 11 14.11 22.26 -61.29
CA LEU A 11 13.56 21.80 -60.01
C LEU A 11 13.89 22.85 -58.94
N PRO A 12 12.89 23.38 -58.21
CA PRO A 12 13.17 24.19 -57.03
C PRO A 12 14.01 23.36 -56.05
N ASP A 13 15.00 23.98 -55.40
CA ASP A 13 15.90 23.30 -54.46
C ASP A 13 15.06 22.55 -53.40
N LEU A 14 14.90 21.24 -53.58
CA LEU A 14 14.05 20.41 -52.72
C LEU A 14 14.67 20.22 -51.32
N PHE A 15 15.90 20.68 -51.13
CA PHE A 15 16.63 20.65 -49.88
C PHE A 15 17.18 22.05 -49.59
N PRO A 16 16.52 22.86 -48.74
CA PRO A 16 17.09 24.12 -48.33
C PRO A 16 18.44 23.85 -47.67
N VAL A 17 19.50 24.43 -48.23
CA VAL A 17 20.83 24.36 -47.61
C VAL A 17 20.68 24.87 -46.18
N PRO A 18 21.05 24.10 -45.14
CA PRO A 18 20.77 24.46 -43.75
C PRO A 18 21.48 25.77 -43.33
N THR A 19 22.48 26.21 -44.11
CA THR A 19 23.20 27.48 -43.90
C THR A 19 22.58 28.68 -44.63
N PHE A 20 21.46 28.51 -45.34
CA PHE A 20 20.81 29.59 -46.08
C PHE A 20 20.35 30.71 -45.14
N GLY A 21 20.83 31.93 -45.38
CA GLY A 21 20.52 33.10 -44.55
C GLY A 21 21.39 33.26 -43.29
N MET A 22 22.38 32.39 -43.07
CA MET A 22 23.35 32.58 -41.99
C MET A 22 24.31 33.75 -42.28
N ASN A 23 24.66 34.50 -41.23
CA ASN A 23 25.68 35.52 -41.32
C ASN A 23 27.10 34.91 -41.38
N PRO A 24 28.15 35.68 -41.77
CA PRO A 24 29.51 35.14 -41.91
C PRO A 24 30.06 34.48 -40.64
N GLN A 25 29.71 34.99 -39.47
CA GLN A 25 30.16 34.42 -38.19
C GLN A 25 29.44 33.09 -37.86
N GLN A 26 28.17 32.96 -38.24
CA GLN A 26 27.39 31.74 -38.11
C GLN A 26 27.88 30.64 -39.04
N LEU A 27 28.31 31.00 -40.25
CA LEU A 27 28.97 30.07 -41.18
C LEU A 27 30.27 29.52 -40.58
N VAL A 28 31.10 30.37 -39.97
CA VAL A 28 32.34 29.94 -39.30
C VAL A 28 32.04 28.94 -38.17
N TRP A 29 30.98 29.17 -37.40
CA TRP A 29 30.57 28.24 -36.35
C TRP A 29 29.98 26.94 -36.88
N TRP A 30 29.19 27.02 -37.96
CA TRP A 30 28.66 25.86 -38.65
C TRP A 30 29.79 24.98 -39.20
N ASP A 31 30.75 25.60 -39.89
CA ASP A 31 31.92 24.93 -40.47
C ASP A 31 32.75 24.24 -39.38
N ALA A 32 32.98 24.92 -38.25
CA ALA A 32 33.68 24.35 -37.10
C ALA A 32 32.95 23.15 -36.48
N LEU A 33 31.61 23.16 -36.44
CA LEU A 33 30.80 22.03 -35.96
C LEU A 33 30.82 20.87 -36.97
N THR A 34 30.65 21.14 -38.27
CA THR A 34 30.79 20.11 -39.32
C THR A 34 32.19 19.48 -39.37
N ALA A 35 33.23 20.23 -38.99
CA ALA A 35 34.59 19.71 -38.88
C ALA A 35 34.85 18.83 -37.64
N GLY A 36 33.81 18.58 -36.81
CA GLY A 36 33.89 17.74 -35.61
C GLY A 36 34.16 18.50 -34.31
N GLY A 37 34.00 19.83 -34.31
CA GLY A 37 34.09 20.65 -33.10
C GLY A 37 32.99 20.33 -32.09
N VAL A 38 33.31 20.39 -30.80
CA VAL A 38 32.32 20.23 -29.73
C VAL A 38 31.58 21.56 -29.51
N VAL A 39 30.26 21.50 -29.27
CA VAL A 39 29.46 22.68 -28.95
C VAL A 39 30.04 23.38 -27.71
N ASN A 40 30.44 24.63 -27.87
CA ASN A 40 30.98 25.45 -26.79
C ASN A 40 29.83 25.87 -25.86
N ARG A 41 29.82 25.29 -24.65
CA ARG A 41 28.77 25.51 -23.65
C ARG A 41 28.63 26.98 -23.22
N GLN A 42 29.75 27.70 -23.09
CA GLN A 42 29.71 29.10 -22.71
C GLN A 42 29.11 29.97 -23.81
N ALA A 43 29.48 29.72 -25.08
CA ALA A 43 28.90 30.43 -26.22
C ALA A 43 27.42 30.07 -26.43
N TYR A 44 27.01 28.83 -26.14
CA TYR A 44 25.62 28.39 -26.21
C TYR A 44 24.71 29.12 -25.22
N GLU A 45 25.21 29.42 -24.02
CA GLU A 45 24.45 30.12 -22.98
C GLU A 45 24.49 31.65 -23.17
N GLN A 46 25.57 32.22 -23.69
CA GLN A 46 25.80 33.67 -23.73
C GLN A 46 25.51 34.34 -25.07
N VAL A 47 25.53 33.60 -26.19
CA VAL A 47 25.41 34.17 -27.54
C VAL A 47 24.20 33.56 -28.26
N PRO A 48 23.07 34.30 -28.35
CA PRO A 48 21.84 33.80 -28.97
C PRO A 48 22.02 33.31 -30.42
N SER A 49 22.84 33.99 -31.21
CA SER A 49 23.12 33.62 -32.60
C SER A 49 23.93 32.33 -32.73
N TYR A 50 24.76 31.99 -31.74
CA TYR A 50 25.51 30.72 -31.70
C TYR A 50 24.58 29.56 -31.33
N LYS A 51 23.66 29.78 -30.37
CA LYS A 51 22.65 28.81 -29.98
C LYS A 51 21.79 28.35 -31.17
N VAL A 52 21.32 29.29 -31.99
CA VAL A 52 20.54 28.98 -33.20
C VAL A 52 21.31 28.07 -34.16
N VAL A 53 22.60 28.33 -34.37
CA VAL A 53 23.46 27.49 -35.25
C VAL A 53 23.68 26.10 -34.64
N ALA A 54 23.93 26.02 -33.34
CA ALA A 54 24.15 24.75 -32.64
C ALA A 54 22.87 23.87 -32.60
N ASP A 55 21.70 24.48 -32.36
CA ASP A 55 20.41 23.79 -32.36
C ASP A 55 20.07 23.28 -33.76
N LEU A 56 20.24 24.13 -34.80
CA LEU A 56 20.05 23.74 -36.20
C LEU A 56 21.02 22.64 -36.64
N TYR A 57 22.27 22.72 -36.21
CA TYR A 57 23.28 21.69 -36.48
C TYR A 57 22.93 20.37 -35.81
N ALA A 58 22.46 20.40 -34.56
CA ALA A 58 22.02 19.22 -33.82
C ALA A 58 20.78 18.56 -34.44
N GLU A 59 19.86 19.36 -34.98
CA GLU A 59 18.69 18.89 -35.73
C GLU A 59 19.11 18.25 -37.07
N HIS A 60 20.01 18.89 -37.80
CA HIS A 60 20.49 18.43 -39.11
C HIS A 60 21.36 17.16 -39.05
N THR A 61 22.23 17.03 -38.04
CA THR A 61 23.17 15.89 -37.94
C THR A 61 22.74 14.82 -36.95
N SER A 62 21.61 15.00 -36.26
CA SER A 62 21.17 14.17 -35.12
C SER A 62 22.19 14.04 -33.97
N GLN A 63 23.25 14.87 -33.98
CA GLN A 63 24.33 14.89 -32.97
C GLN A 63 23.91 15.54 -31.64
N GLY A 64 22.65 15.95 -31.48
CA GLY A 64 22.06 16.37 -30.20
C GLY A 64 21.80 15.22 -29.21
N ARG A 65 22.05 13.96 -29.59
CA ARG A 65 21.98 12.83 -28.66
C ARG A 65 23.24 12.79 -27.82
N SER A 66 23.08 13.14 -26.55
CA SER A 66 24.13 13.03 -25.55
C SER A 66 24.83 11.66 -25.65
N VAL A 67 26.12 11.68 -25.96
CA VAL A 67 26.97 10.48 -26.02
C VAL A 67 26.91 9.69 -24.71
N SER A 68 26.76 10.38 -23.57
CA SER A 68 26.57 9.72 -22.27
C SER A 68 25.20 9.07 -22.14
N ARG A 69 24.13 9.65 -22.68
CA ARG A 69 22.81 9.01 -22.77
C ARG A 69 22.85 7.77 -23.65
N ASP A 70 23.52 7.82 -24.80
CA ASP A 70 23.62 6.67 -25.69
C ASP A 70 24.46 5.56 -25.08
N LYS A 71 25.56 5.90 -24.39
CA LYS A 71 26.34 4.93 -23.59
C LYS A 71 25.53 4.36 -22.42
N PHE A 72 24.70 5.16 -21.74
CA PHE A 72 23.81 4.69 -20.68
C PHE A 72 22.73 3.75 -21.21
N LEU A 73 22.11 4.08 -22.35
CA LEU A 73 21.14 3.21 -23.01
C LEU A 73 21.80 1.94 -23.54
N ALA A 74 23.02 2.02 -24.06
CA ALA A 74 23.81 0.84 -24.44
C ALA A 74 24.12 -0.04 -23.22
N LEU A 75 24.48 0.54 -22.08
CA LEU A 75 24.66 -0.19 -20.82
C LEU A 75 23.35 -0.86 -20.37
N LYS A 76 22.20 -0.19 -20.48
CA LYS A 76 20.89 -0.77 -20.16
C LYS A 76 20.47 -1.89 -21.11
N ARG A 77 20.76 -1.77 -22.40
CA ARG A 77 20.53 -2.85 -23.38
C ARG A 77 21.45 -4.03 -23.12
N ALA A 78 22.74 -3.78 -22.86
CA ALA A 78 23.71 -4.82 -22.52
C ALA A 78 23.35 -5.53 -21.21
N GLU A 79 22.85 -4.81 -20.21
CA GLU A 79 22.32 -5.38 -18.97
C GLU A 79 21.12 -6.29 -19.23
N GLN A 80 20.17 -5.87 -20.07
CA GLN A 80 19.04 -6.70 -20.49
C GLN A 80 19.46 -7.93 -21.31
N GLU A 81 20.41 -7.78 -22.23
CA GLU A 81 20.98 -8.86 -23.02
C GLU A 81 21.74 -9.85 -22.15
N PHE A 82 22.49 -9.39 -21.15
CA PHE A 82 23.12 -10.24 -20.14
C PHE A 82 22.08 -11.07 -19.39
N TYR A 83 20.96 -10.46 -18.97
CA TYR A 83 19.89 -11.20 -18.31
C TYR A 83 19.18 -12.19 -19.24
N ARG A 84 18.99 -11.85 -20.52
CA ARG A 84 18.47 -12.78 -21.54
C ARG A 84 19.43 -13.95 -21.78
N ALA A 85 20.72 -13.66 -21.95
CA ALA A 85 21.77 -14.67 -22.09
C ALA A 85 21.86 -15.58 -20.85
N CYS A 86 21.83 -15.00 -19.65
CA CYS A 86 21.75 -15.77 -18.40
C CYS A 86 20.47 -16.61 -18.32
N ALA A 87 19.35 -16.13 -18.83
CA ALA A 87 18.10 -16.88 -18.86
C ALA A 87 18.13 -18.04 -19.87
N THR A 88 18.82 -17.88 -21.01
CA THR A 88 18.99 -18.91 -22.04
C THR A 88 20.06 -19.93 -21.67
N GLU A 89 21.21 -19.50 -21.16
CA GLU A 89 22.33 -20.37 -20.74
C GLU A 89 22.03 -21.12 -19.45
N HIS A 90 21.17 -20.53 -18.60
CA HIS A 90 20.79 -21.11 -17.33
C HIS A 90 19.27 -21.13 -17.15
N ALA A 91 18.59 -21.79 -18.08
CA ALA A 91 17.19 -22.15 -17.94
C ALA A 91 16.93 -22.75 -16.54
N GLY A 92 16.19 -22.02 -15.70
CA GLY A 92 15.92 -22.41 -14.31
C GLY A 92 16.72 -21.68 -13.21
N ARG A 93 17.78 -20.92 -13.50
CA ARG A 93 18.59 -20.21 -12.47
C ARG A 93 18.19 -18.78 -12.17
N TYR A 94 17.29 -18.12 -12.92
CA TYR A 94 16.75 -16.84 -12.48
C TYR A 94 15.97 -17.06 -11.18
N ARG A 95 16.55 -16.56 -10.10
CA ARG A 95 16.04 -16.59 -8.73
C ARG A 95 15.85 -15.13 -8.36
N ALA A 96 14.65 -14.73 -7.95
CA ALA A 96 14.42 -13.38 -7.42
C ALA A 96 15.52 -13.03 -6.41
N SER A 97 16.09 -11.82 -6.54
CA SER A 97 17.13 -11.35 -5.63
C SER A 97 16.62 -11.33 -4.18
N GLN A 98 17.51 -11.32 -3.18
CA GLN A 98 17.06 -11.18 -1.79
C GLN A 98 16.28 -9.87 -1.61
N GLN A 99 16.72 -8.78 -2.25
CA GLN A 99 16.05 -7.47 -2.17
C GLN A 99 14.62 -7.53 -2.70
N THR A 100 14.40 -8.21 -3.83
CA THR A 100 13.07 -8.42 -4.41
C THR A 100 12.16 -9.22 -3.47
N VAL A 101 12.70 -10.27 -2.82
CA VAL A 101 11.94 -11.06 -1.84
C VAL A 101 11.63 -10.25 -0.58
N ASP A 102 12.58 -9.44 -0.10
CA ASP A 102 12.38 -8.54 1.03
C ASP A 102 11.26 -7.53 0.73
N ALA A 103 11.26 -6.94 -0.47
CA ALA A 103 10.24 -5.99 -0.91
C ALA A 103 8.86 -6.65 -1.05
N ALA A 104 8.78 -7.82 -1.70
CA ALA A 104 7.53 -8.54 -1.85
C ALA A 104 6.92 -8.95 -0.49
N VAL A 105 7.74 -9.43 0.46
CA VAL A 105 7.28 -9.75 1.81
C VAL A 105 6.81 -8.50 2.55
N LEU A 106 7.53 -7.39 2.43
CA LEU A 106 7.12 -6.12 3.04
C LEU A 106 5.78 -5.64 2.48
N LEU A 107 5.60 -5.65 1.15
CA LEU A 107 4.34 -5.25 0.51
C LEU A 107 3.13 -6.07 0.98
N VAL A 108 3.31 -7.37 1.21
CA VAL A 108 2.24 -8.22 1.77
C VAL A 108 1.95 -7.85 3.23
N ILE A 109 2.99 -7.56 4.03
CA ILE A 109 2.87 -7.16 5.43
C ILE A 109 2.22 -5.76 5.57
N ASP A 110 2.57 -4.82 4.70
CA ASP A 110 2.05 -3.44 4.72
C ASP A 110 0.59 -3.40 4.29
N ALA A 111 0.23 -4.21 3.29
CA ALA A 111 -1.14 -4.31 2.80
C ALA A 111 -2.07 -5.16 3.69
N GLU A 112 -1.61 -5.60 4.87
CA GLU A 112 -2.34 -6.48 5.77
C GLU A 112 -2.86 -7.77 5.10
N GLY A 113 -2.12 -8.29 4.13
CA GLY A 113 -2.51 -9.46 3.35
C GLY A 113 -3.56 -9.21 2.25
N ASN A 114 -3.90 -7.96 1.95
CA ASN A 114 -4.80 -7.61 0.85
C ASN A 114 -4.13 -7.67 -0.53
N THR A 115 -2.82 -7.85 -0.59
CA THR A 115 -2.07 -7.99 -1.84
C THR A 115 -1.94 -9.46 -2.24
N GLN A 116 -2.28 -9.79 -3.48
CA GLN A 116 -2.05 -11.13 -4.03
C GLN A 116 -0.54 -11.38 -4.23
N PRO A 117 -0.06 -12.62 -4.07
CA PRO A 117 1.36 -12.96 -4.26
C PRO A 117 1.92 -12.50 -5.62
N ARG A 118 1.13 -12.63 -6.69
CA ARG A 118 1.52 -12.20 -8.04
C ARG A 118 1.70 -10.68 -8.12
N ALA A 119 0.76 -9.92 -7.55
CA ALA A 119 0.83 -8.45 -7.52
C ALA A 119 2.04 -7.98 -6.70
N ALA A 120 2.25 -8.55 -5.50
CA ALA A 120 3.40 -8.22 -4.66
C ALA A 120 4.75 -8.47 -5.36
N LEU A 121 4.85 -9.51 -6.20
CA LEU A 121 6.06 -9.80 -6.96
C LEU A 121 6.27 -8.82 -8.13
N LEU A 122 5.19 -8.43 -8.83
CA LEU A 122 5.25 -7.42 -9.89
C LEU A 122 5.70 -6.07 -9.32
N ASP A 123 5.07 -5.64 -8.22
CA ASP A 123 5.36 -4.37 -7.55
C ASP A 123 6.76 -4.35 -6.93
N ALA A 124 7.28 -5.52 -6.54
CA ALA A 124 8.67 -5.68 -6.11
C ALA A 124 9.69 -5.67 -7.27
N GLY A 125 9.24 -5.49 -8.52
CA GLY A 125 10.09 -5.36 -9.71
C GLY A 125 10.40 -6.66 -10.44
N VAL A 126 9.62 -7.74 -10.23
CA VAL A 126 9.75 -8.97 -11.04
C VAL A 126 9.09 -8.75 -12.40
N PRO A 127 9.77 -9.01 -13.53
CA PRO A 127 9.17 -8.96 -14.86
C PRO A 127 7.96 -9.88 -14.98
N ALA A 128 6.87 -9.42 -15.62
CA ALA A 128 5.60 -10.15 -15.66
C ALA A 128 5.72 -11.56 -16.27
N GLU A 129 6.58 -11.72 -17.29
CA GLU A 129 6.88 -13.00 -17.95
C GLU A 129 7.53 -14.02 -16.99
N ASP A 130 8.20 -13.53 -15.96
CA ASP A 130 8.97 -14.35 -15.02
C ASP A 130 8.25 -14.64 -13.70
N VAL A 131 7.16 -13.93 -13.38
CA VAL A 131 6.46 -14.08 -12.09
C VAL A 131 5.98 -15.51 -11.89
N ALA A 132 5.29 -16.10 -12.88
CA ALA A 132 4.78 -17.48 -12.78
C ALA A 132 5.92 -18.49 -12.56
N ARG A 133 7.05 -18.27 -13.22
CA ARG A 133 8.22 -19.14 -13.16
C ARG A 133 8.97 -19.04 -11.83
N ILE A 134 9.03 -17.87 -11.21
CA ILE A 134 9.69 -17.66 -9.91
C ILE A 134 8.78 -18.06 -8.75
N ALA A 135 7.49 -17.75 -8.85
CA ALA A 135 6.48 -17.98 -7.83
C ALA A 135 6.43 -19.44 -7.33
N GLY A 136 6.53 -20.41 -8.25
CA GLY A 136 6.42 -21.84 -7.93
C GLY A 136 7.71 -22.52 -7.46
N LYS A 137 8.86 -21.83 -7.45
CA LYS A 137 10.14 -22.48 -7.09
C LYS A 137 10.30 -22.62 -5.57
N THR A 138 10.67 -23.83 -5.13
CA THR A 138 10.97 -24.20 -3.74
C THR A 138 12.29 -23.64 -3.19
N GLY A 139 13.09 -22.95 -4.02
CA GLY A 139 14.39 -22.38 -3.64
C GLY A 139 14.35 -21.03 -2.90
N SER A 140 13.18 -20.44 -2.69
CA SER A 140 12.98 -19.14 -2.05
C SER A 140 12.86 -19.21 -0.52
N ARG A 141 12.61 -20.40 0.06
CA ARG A 141 12.41 -20.62 1.51
C ARG A 141 13.41 -19.89 2.40
N ARG A 142 14.72 -20.04 2.12
CA ARG A 142 15.78 -19.37 2.90
C ARG A 142 15.70 -17.84 2.80
N LYS A 143 15.32 -17.34 1.63
CA LYS A 143 15.19 -15.89 1.38
C LYS A 143 13.95 -15.31 2.06
N VAL A 144 12.83 -16.01 1.99
CA VAL A 144 11.60 -15.60 2.69
C VAL A 144 11.82 -15.58 4.21
N LYS A 145 12.46 -16.61 4.78
CA LYS A 145 12.81 -16.60 6.20
C LYS A 145 13.70 -15.42 6.59
N LYS A 146 14.69 -15.08 5.75
CA LYS A 146 15.52 -13.89 5.97
C LYS A 146 14.70 -12.59 5.90
N ALA A 147 13.79 -12.47 4.93
CA ALA A 147 12.89 -11.33 4.80
C ALA A 147 11.96 -11.20 6.02
N LEU A 148 11.38 -12.30 6.49
CA LEU A 148 10.55 -12.34 7.70
C LEU A 148 11.32 -11.92 8.95
N GLN A 149 12.59 -12.34 9.07
CA GLN A 149 13.46 -11.90 10.17
C GLN A 149 13.79 -10.41 10.07
N LYS A 150 14.12 -9.93 8.86
CA LYS A 150 14.41 -8.52 8.60
C LYS A 150 13.24 -7.63 9.00
N HIS A 151 12.03 -8.05 8.66
CA HIS A 151 10.79 -7.30 8.90
C HIS A 151 10.10 -7.68 10.22
N ALA A 152 10.73 -8.46 11.10
CA ALA A 152 10.12 -8.92 12.33
C ALA A 152 9.74 -7.79 13.31
N GLN A 153 10.38 -6.62 13.17
CA GLN A 153 10.08 -5.41 13.96
C GLN A 153 8.99 -4.54 13.34
N HIS A 154 8.50 -4.87 12.15
CA HIS A 154 7.39 -4.16 11.55
C HIS A 154 6.13 -4.32 12.40
N GLN A 155 5.31 -3.27 12.57
CA GLN A 155 4.15 -3.28 13.46
C GLN A 155 3.21 -4.47 13.17
N ASN A 156 2.90 -4.71 11.90
CA ASN A 156 2.03 -5.80 11.48
C ASN A 156 2.69 -7.18 11.66
N ALA A 157 4.01 -7.27 11.49
CA ALA A 157 4.74 -8.51 11.78
C ALA A 157 4.79 -8.79 13.29
N GLN A 158 4.98 -7.78 14.13
CA GLN A 158 4.96 -7.90 15.59
C GLN A 158 3.58 -8.35 16.08
N ARG A 159 2.49 -7.77 15.56
CA ARG A 159 1.12 -8.23 15.86
C ARG A 159 0.96 -9.72 15.54
N MET A 160 1.38 -10.13 14.34
CA MET A 160 1.30 -11.53 13.92
C MET A 160 2.19 -12.45 14.78
N ILE A 161 3.38 -12.00 15.19
CA ILE A 161 4.27 -12.75 16.09
C ILE A 161 3.64 -12.89 17.48
N GLN A 162 2.97 -11.87 17.99
CA GLN A 162 2.28 -11.91 19.28
C GLN A 162 1.08 -12.87 19.25
N THR A 163 0.32 -12.91 18.15
CA THR A 163 -0.86 -13.77 18.03
C THR A 163 -0.52 -15.23 17.70
N THR A 164 0.41 -15.48 16.78
CA THR A 164 0.74 -16.85 16.31
C THR A 164 1.96 -17.46 16.97
N GLY A 165 2.80 -16.64 17.58
CA GLY A 165 4.12 -17.03 18.06
C GLY A 165 5.21 -16.96 17.00
N LYS A 166 6.42 -16.57 17.42
CA LYS A 166 7.60 -16.37 16.55
C LYS A 166 7.95 -17.62 15.72
N ARG A 167 7.72 -18.82 16.26
CA ARG A 167 7.99 -20.08 15.55
C ARG A 167 7.08 -20.27 14.34
N GLU A 168 5.79 -20.04 14.50
CA GLU A 168 4.81 -20.20 13.44
C GLU A 168 4.93 -19.09 12.39
N TYR A 169 5.19 -17.86 12.82
CA TYR A 169 5.59 -16.77 11.92
C TYR A 169 6.75 -17.15 11.00
N MET A 170 7.81 -17.75 11.54
CA MET A 170 8.95 -18.22 10.74
C MET A 170 8.65 -19.47 9.90
N ARG A 171 7.60 -20.23 10.20
CA ARG A 171 7.14 -21.37 9.40
C ARG A 171 6.38 -20.94 8.15
N MET A 172 5.79 -19.74 8.12
CA MET A 172 5.11 -19.21 6.92
C MET A 172 6.05 -19.13 5.71
N GLY A 173 7.36 -18.96 5.93
CA GLY A 173 8.35 -18.99 4.86
C GLY A 173 8.82 -20.39 4.44
N ALA A 174 8.10 -21.47 4.78
CA ALA A 174 8.55 -22.84 4.53
C ALA A 174 8.22 -23.39 3.12
N ASP A 175 7.37 -22.71 2.37
CA ASP A 175 6.86 -23.13 1.07
C ASP A 175 7.59 -22.47 -0.12
N THR A 176 7.00 -22.60 -1.32
CA THR A 176 7.36 -21.81 -2.50
C THR A 176 7.24 -20.30 -2.23
N LEU A 177 7.79 -19.46 -3.11
CA LEU A 177 7.70 -18.00 -2.92
C LEU A 177 6.24 -17.54 -2.89
N SER A 178 5.42 -18.01 -3.83
CA SER A 178 3.99 -17.71 -3.87
C SER A 178 3.26 -18.28 -2.67
N GLY A 179 3.46 -19.56 -2.34
CA GLY A 179 2.79 -20.20 -1.20
C GLY A 179 3.15 -19.52 0.12
N SER A 180 4.39 -19.07 0.28
CA SER A 180 4.80 -18.33 1.48
C SER A 180 4.16 -16.94 1.55
N LEU A 181 4.13 -16.19 0.45
CA LEU A 181 3.47 -14.88 0.39
C LEU A 181 1.96 -14.99 0.62
N GLU A 182 1.34 -16.04 0.06
CA GLU A 182 -0.08 -16.34 0.29
C GLU A 182 -0.35 -16.74 1.73
N GLY A 183 0.50 -17.60 2.31
CA GLY A 183 0.42 -17.98 3.72
C GLY A 183 0.48 -16.78 4.65
N ILE A 184 1.40 -15.84 4.41
CA ILE A 184 1.48 -14.57 5.14
C ILE A 184 0.18 -13.78 4.96
N ALA A 185 -0.28 -13.60 3.72
CA ALA A 185 -1.47 -12.81 3.42
C ALA A 185 -2.75 -13.37 4.07
N VAL A 186 -2.96 -14.69 3.97
CA VAL A 186 -4.12 -15.39 4.55
C VAL A 186 -4.08 -15.30 6.08
N ASN A 187 -2.91 -15.50 6.68
CA ASN A 187 -2.76 -15.45 8.13
C ASN A 187 -3.10 -14.05 8.66
N MET A 188 -2.61 -13.00 8.00
CA MET A 188 -2.94 -11.61 8.33
C MET A 188 -4.43 -11.30 8.21
N LYS A 189 -5.07 -11.70 7.10
CA LYS A 189 -6.53 -11.55 6.93
C LYS A 189 -7.32 -12.29 8.00
N THR A 190 -6.87 -13.49 8.37
CA THR A 190 -7.50 -14.30 9.41
C THR A 190 -7.43 -13.58 10.75
N HIS A 191 -6.28 -13.02 11.12
CA HIS A 191 -6.16 -12.23 12.34
C HIS A 191 -7.02 -10.96 12.33
N ALA A 192 -7.01 -10.21 11.23
CA ALA A 192 -7.86 -9.03 11.11
C ALA A 192 -9.35 -9.39 11.27
N ARG A 193 -9.79 -10.53 10.71
CA ARG A 193 -11.14 -11.04 10.90
C ARG A 193 -11.42 -11.47 12.33
N LEU A 194 -10.49 -12.19 12.97
CA LEU A 194 -10.64 -12.62 14.37
C LEU A 194 -10.78 -11.42 15.31
N THR A 195 -9.93 -10.39 15.16
CA THR A 195 -10.04 -9.17 15.98
C THR A 195 -11.38 -8.46 15.77
N ARG A 196 -11.92 -8.42 14.55
CA ARG A 196 -13.27 -7.87 14.29
C ARG A 196 -14.38 -8.69 14.95
N LEU A 197 -14.23 -10.01 14.98
CA LEU A 197 -15.21 -10.89 15.63
C LEU A 197 -15.14 -10.77 17.16
N GLU A 198 -13.94 -10.73 17.74
CA GLU A 198 -13.72 -10.55 19.17
C GLU A 198 -14.29 -9.21 19.66
N THR A 199 -14.05 -8.13 18.91
CA THR A 199 -14.62 -6.80 19.22
C THR A 199 -16.14 -6.78 19.10
N ALA A 200 -16.71 -7.37 18.05
CA ALA A 200 -18.15 -7.50 17.92
C ALA A 200 -18.76 -8.33 19.06
N GLN A 201 -18.11 -9.41 19.47
CA GLN A 201 -18.56 -10.25 20.58
C GLN A 201 -18.53 -9.50 21.92
N ALA A 202 -17.50 -8.68 22.17
CA ALA A 202 -17.41 -7.85 23.36
C ALA A 202 -18.54 -6.81 23.42
N LEU A 203 -18.88 -6.19 22.28
CA LEU A 203 -20.00 -5.25 22.19
C LEU A 203 -21.34 -5.95 22.43
N MET A 204 -21.59 -7.10 21.78
CA MET A 204 -22.81 -7.88 22.01
C MET A 204 -22.95 -8.34 23.47
N ALA A 205 -21.84 -8.71 24.12
CA ALA A 205 -21.86 -9.09 25.52
C ALA A 205 -22.24 -7.92 26.44
N ALA A 206 -21.80 -6.69 26.12
CA ALA A 206 -22.19 -5.48 26.83
C ALA A 206 -23.69 -5.18 26.64
N GLU A 207 -24.19 -5.22 25.41
CA GLU A 207 -25.62 -5.02 25.10
C GLU A 207 -26.51 -6.06 25.80
N LEU A 208 -26.10 -7.34 25.82
CA LEU A 208 -26.83 -8.38 26.53
C LEU A 208 -26.84 -8.15 28.05
N ALA A 209 -25.76 -7.63 28.62
CA ALA A 209 -25.71 -7.29 30.04
C ALA A 209 -26.68 -6.14 30.37
N GLU A 210 -26.72 -5.09 29.54
CA GLU A 210 -27.65 -3.97 29.67
C GLU A 210 -29.11 -4.42 29.54
N LEU A 211 -29.43 -5.23 28.52
CA LEU A 211 -30.78 -5.76 28.31
C LEU A 211 -31.24 -6.66 29.46
N ARG A 212 -30.33 -7.49 30.00
CA ARG A 212 -30.63 -8.31 31.19
C ARG A 212 -30.88 -7.45 32.42
N ALA A 213 -30.08 -6.41 32.64
CA ALA A 213 -30.28 -5.49 33.76
C ALA A 213 -31.62 -4.74 33.62
N PHE A 214 -31.95 -4.28 32.41
CA PHE A 214 -33.25 -3.67 32.11
C PHE A 214 -34.40 -4.63 32.36
N ARG A 215 -34.31 -5.88 31.85
CA ARG A 215 -35.33 -6.90 32.04
C ARG A 215 -35.60 -7.19 33.51
N ILE A 216 -34.56 -7.42 34.31
CA ILE A 216 -34.70 -7.68 35.76
C ILE A 216 -35.41 -6.51 36.45
N ALA A 217 -35.01 -5.26 36.14
CA ALA A 217 -35.65 -4.08 36.71
C ALA A 217 -37.14 -3.96 36.31
N THR A 218 -37.49 -4.33 35.07
CA THR A 218 -38.89 -4.31 34.62
C THR A 218 -39.73 -5.45 35.18
N GLU A 219 -39.18 -6.66 35.30
CA GLU A 219 -39.88 -7.82 35.88
C GLU A 219 -40.20 -7.57 37.35
N GLN A 220 -39.27 -7.02 38.13
CA GLN A 220 -39.52 -6.60 39.52
C GLN A 220 -40.68 -5.60 39.63
N ARG A 221 -40.76 -4.65 38.69
CA ARG A 221 -41.85 -3.68 38.67
C ARG A 221 -43.19 -4.33 38.28
N LEU A 222 -43.19 -5.28 37.35
CA LEU A 222 -44.39 -6.00 36.93
C LEU A 222 -44.91 -6.92 38.03
N GLU A 223 -44.03 -7.63 38.76
CA GLU A 223 -44.42 -8.52 39.87
C GLU A 223 -45.20 -7.77 40.96
N VAL A 224 -44.81 -6.54 41.29
CA VAL A 224 -45.54 -5.66 42.20
C VAL A 224 -46.93 -5.28 41.65
N VAL A 225 -47.01 -4.97 40.35
CA VAL A 225 -48.28 -4.59 39.70
C VAL A 225 -49.23 -5.79 39.60
N GLU A 226 -48.73 -6.97 39.25
CA GLU A 226 -49.51 -8.20 39.08
C GLU A 226 -49.97 -8.80 40.41
N ALA A 227 -49.21 -8.59 41.50
CA ALA A 227 -49.66 -8.92 42.86
C ALA A 227 -50.87 -8.08 43.33
N GLY A 228 -51.27 -7.05 42.56
CA GLY A 228 -52.39 -6.17 42.89
C GLY A 228 -52.11 -5.22 44.07
N GLU A 229 -50.90 -5.23 44.61
CA GLU A 229 -50.47 -4.36 45.70
C GLU A 229 -49.83 -3.08 45.13
N HIS A 230 -50.37 -1.91 45.46
CA HIS A 230 -49.72 -0.67 45.06
C HIS A 230 -48.37 -0.56 45.79
N TRP A 231 -47.31 -0.15 45.10
CA TRP A 231 -45.96 -0.05 45.70
C TRP A 231 -45.89 0.82 46.97
N HIS A 232 -46.87 1.70 47.18
CA HIS A 232 -47.04 2.52 48.37
C HIS A 232 -47.37 1.67 49.62
N ASP A 233 -48.15 0.60 49.46
CA ASP A 233 -48.54 -0.30 50.55
C ASP A 233 -47.36 -1.20 50.97
N ILE A 234 -46.58 -1.67 50.00
CA ILE A 234 -45.30 -2.36 50.24
C ILE A 234 -44.32 -1.44 50.96
N ALA A 235 -44.16 -0.20 50.48
CA ALA A 235 -43.30 0.80 51.11
C ALA A 235 -43.73 1.11 52.56
N ARG A 236 -45.04 1.14 52.85
CA ARG A 236 -45.57 1.27 54.22
C ARG A 236 -45.16 0.11 55.12
N ARG A 237 -45.35 -1.13 54.68
CA ARG A 237 -44.99 -2.34 55.45
C ARG A 237 -43.49 -2.43 55.70
N MET A 238 -42.67 -2.28 54.65
CA MET A 238 -41.21 -2.32 54.77
C MET A 238 -40.69 -1.20 55.69
N ARG A 239 -41.25 0.00 55.61
CA ARG A 239 -40.86 1.09 56.50
C ARG A 239 -41.23 0.81 57.96
N ALA A 240 -42.41 0.23 58.22
CA ALA A 240 -42.81 -0.20 59.55
C ALA A 240 -41.92 -1.33 60.10
N ALA A 241 -41.37 -2.17 59.22
CA ALA A 241 -40.38 -3.20 59.57
C ALA A 241 -38.95 -2.64 59.81
N GLY A 242 -38.74 -1.33 59.59
CA GLY A 242 -37.46 -0.65 59.81
C GLY A 242 -36.60 -0.45 58.57
N ASP A 243 -37.07 -0.86 57.39
CA ASP A 243 -36.28 -0.77 56.16
C ASP A 243 -36.05 0.68 55.70
N GLY A 244 -34.87 0.91 55.15
CA GLY A 244 -34.46 2.19 54.58
C GLY A 244 -35.08 2.45 53.20
N PRO A 245 -35.15 3.72 52.74
CA PRO A 245 -35.68 4.08 51.42
C PRO A 245 -34.98 3.37 50.25
N THR A 246 -33.69 3.04 50.40
CA THR A 246 -32.92 2.30 49.39
C THR A 246 -33.40 0.85 49.27
N ALA A 247 -33.68 0.18 50.40
CA ALA A 247 -34.18 -1.20 50.39
C ALA A 247 -35.58 -1.28 49.78
N ILE A 248 -36.45 -0.32 50.10
CA ILE A 248 -37.80 -0.20 49.53
C ILE A 248 -37.74 0.03 48.01
N ALA A 249 -36.82 0.88 47.54
CA ALA A 249 -36.62 1.14 46.12
C ALA A 249 -36.19 -0.12 45.36
N THR A 250 -35.27 -0.90 45.94
CA THR A 250 -34.85 -2.19 45.37
C THR A 250 -36.01 -3.20 45.33
N ALA A 251 -36.81 -3.30 46.40
CA ALA A 251 -37.91 -4.26 46.47
C ALA A 251 -39.10 -3.90 45.56
N THR A 252 -39.35 -2.61 45.31
CA THR A 252 -40.50 -2.15 44.51
C THR A 252 -40.15 -1.78 43.07
N GLY A 253 -38.87 -1.82 42.70
CA GLY A 253 -38.37 -1.37 41.40
C GLY A 253 -38.55 0.13 41.13
N GLN A 254 -38.80 0.94 42.17
CA GLN A 254 -39.00 2.40 42.04
C GLN A 254 -37.69 3.16 42.22
N PRO A 255 -37.51 4.33 41.57
CA PRO A 255 -36.32 5.15 41.79
C PRO A 255 -36.18 5.56 43.26
N VAL A 256 -34.97 5.45 43.82
CA VAL A 256 -34.68 5.78 45.24
C VAL A 256 -35.17 7.18 45.60
N ASN A 257 -35.05 8.15 44.69
CA ASN A 257 -35.53 9.52 44.92
C ASN A 257 -37.06 9.62 44.99
N THR A 258 -37.77 8.86 44.17
CA THR A 258 -39.24 8.75 44.21
C THR A 258 -39.69 8.19 45.56
N VAL A 259 -39.05 7.10 46.01
CA VAL A 259 -39.33 6.48 47.31
C VAL A 259 -39.00 7.43 48.46
N LYS A 260 -37.81 8.06 48.47
CA LYS A 260 -37.42 9.04 49.49
C LYS A 260 -38.41 10.19 49.59
N SER A 261 -38.80 10.77 48.45
CA SER A 261 -39.77 11.88 48.42
C SER A 261 -41.13 11.46 48.96
N TRP A 262 -41.59 10.26 48.62
CA TRP A 262 -42.89 9.77 49.08
C TRP A 262 -42.88 9.41 50.58
N VAL A 263 -41.85 8.70 51.06
CA VAL A 263 -41.68 8.35 52.48
C VAL A 263 -41.62 9.62 53.34
N ARG A 264 -40.89 10.64 52.91
CA ARG A 264 -40.81 11.93 53.61
C ARG A 264 -42.13 12.71 53.66
N ARG A 265 -43.02 12.52 52.68
CA ARG A 265 -44.30 13.23 52.63
C ARG A 265 -45.41 12.52 53.39
N ASN A 266 -45.34 11.19 53.47
CA ASN A 266 -46.47 10.36 53.92
C ASN A 266 -46.19 9.50 55.15
N LEU A 267 -44.92 9.29 55.52
CA LEU A 267 -44.53 8.33 56.58
C LEU A 267 -43.57 8.90 57.63
N THR A 268 -43.21 10.17 57.52
CA THR A 268 -42.54 10.90 58.60
C THR A 268 -43.57 11.79 59.27
N ALA A 269 -44.05 11.34 60.43
CA ALA A 269 -44.63 12.19 61.46
C ALA A 269 -43.49 12.71 62.36
#